data_AF-A0A1I5VDT3-F1
#
_entry.id   AF-A0A1I5VDT3-F1
#
_cell.length_a   1.000
_cell.length_b   1.000
_cell.length_c   1.000
_cell.angle_alpha   90.00
_cell.angle_beta   90.00
_cell.angle_gamma   90.00
#
_symmetry.space_group_name_H-M   'P 1'
#
loop_
_entity.id
_entity.type
_entity.pdbx_description
1 polymer ?
#
loop_
_entity_poly.entity_id
_entity_poly.type
_entity_poly.pdbx_seq_one_letter_code
_entity_poly.pdbx_strand_id
1 'polypeptide(L)'
;MRTKSRFIAGIVAATLLAQLTACGSIFYPDRRGQIEGRIDPVIAGANAIGILFYVIPGLIAFAVDFATGAIYLPEGQTAQVDPQQLKQLIGEDGKVDQYALKTLIETSTGHQLPLDDPRLIQHSGSAEQLAAYGLHPAA
;
A
#
# COMPACT_ATOMS: atom_id res chain seq x y z
N MET A 1 -21.39 36.67 -26.18
CA MET A 1 -19.90 36.56 -26.04
C MET A 1 -19.47 36.20 -24.61
N ARG A 2 -20.06 36.81 -23.55
CA ARG A 2 -19.73 36.50 -22.15
C ARG A 2 -19.92 35.03 -21.74
N THR A 3 -20.99 34.35 -22.17
CA THR A 3 -21.25 32.93 -21.83
C THR A 3 -20.26 31.96 -22.46
N LYS A 4 -19.86 32.17 -23.72
CA LYS A 4 -18.83 31.35 -24.40
C LYS A 4 -17.46 31.48 -23.72
N SER A 5 -17.08 32.70 -23.32
CA SER A 5 -15.84 32.95 -22.59
C SER A 5 -15.83 32.30 -21.20
N ARG A 6 -16.96 32.31 -20.48
CA ARG A 6 -17.09 31.61 -19.19
C ARG A 6 -17.05 30.09 -19.31
N PHE A 7 -17.58 29.54 -20.40
CA PHE A 7 -17.51 28.11 -20.70
C PHE A 7 -16.07 27.66 -21.02
N ILE A 8 -15.37 28.43 -21.85
CA ILE A 8 -13.95 28.20 -22.15
C ILE A 8 -13.10 28.33 -20.88
N ALA A 9 -13.33 29.36 -20.06
CA ALA A 9 -12.62 29.52 -18.79
C ALA A 9 -12.90 28.36 -17.83
N GLY A 10 -14.13 27.83 -17.81
CA GLY A 10 -14.47 26.62 -17.04
C GLY A 10 -13.71 25.38 -17.50
N ILE A 11 -13.61 25.16 -18.82
CA ILE A 11 -12.84 24.06 -19.40
C ILE A 11 -11.34 24.20 -19.09
N VAL A 12 -10.80 25.42 -19.17
CA VAL A 12 -9.39 25.71 -18.87
C VAL A 12 -9.10 25.52 -17.38
N ALA A 13 -9.98 25.98 -16.50
CA ALA A 13 -9.85 25.77 -15.06
C ALA A 13 -9.95 24.27 -14.70
N ALA A 14 -10.88 23.55 -15.31
CA ALA A 14 -11.02 22.11 -15.10
C ALA A 14 -9.79 21.33 -15.58
N THR A 15 -9.20 21.71 -16.72
CA THR A 15 -7.96 21.07 -17.22
C THR A 15 -6.73 21.41 -16.37
N LEU A 16 -6.62 22.64 -15.86
CA LEU A 16 -5.57 23.01 -14.91
C LEU A 16 -5.70 22.27 -13.58
N LEU A 17 -6.93 22.15 -13.05
CA LEU A 17 -7.19 21.38 -11.83
C LEU A 17 -6.93 19.90 -12.04
N ALA A 18 -7.30 19.34 -13.19
CA ALA A 18 -7.02 17.95 -13.54
C ALA A 18 -5.50 17.67 -13.63
N GLN A 19 -4.70 18.62 -14.14
CA GLN A 19 -3.24 18.52 -14.15
C GLN A 19 -2.63 18.56 -12.75
N LEU A 20 -3.25 19.27 -11.81
CA LEU A 20 -2.84 19.29 -10.40
C LEU A 20 -3.21 18.00 -9.65
N THR A 21 -4.31 17.33 -10.04
CA THR A 21 -4.77 16.07 -9.43
C THR A 21 -4.15 14.82 -10.01
N ALA A 22 -3.58 14.89 -11.21
CA ALA A 22 -2.91 13.79 -11.91
C ALA A 22 -1.55 13.40 -11.33
N CYS A 23 -1.14 14.02 -10.23
CA CYS A 23 -0.03 13.54 -9.43
C CYS A 23 -0.63 12.75 -8.25
N GLY A 24 -1.01 11.48 -8.44
CA GLY A 24 -1.37 10.60 -7.30
C GLY A 24 -0.25 10.58 -6.26
N SER A 25 0.98 10.76 -6.73
CA SER A 25 2.21 11.06 -6.01
C SER A 25 2.24 12.32 -5.10
N ILE A 26 1.30 13.27 -5.24
CA ILE A 26 1.10 14.43 -4.34
C ILE A 26 0.09 14.09 -3.25
N PHE A 27 -0.99 13.38 -3.59
CA PHE A 27 -2.03 12.98 -2.63
C PHE A 27 -1.63 11.77 -1.77
N TYR A 28 -0.76 10.91 -2.29
CA TYR A 28 -0.28 9.69 -1.65
C TYR A 28 1.26 9.62 -1.70
N PRO A 29 1.97 10.54 -1.04
CA PRO A 29 3.44 10.53 -1.01
C PRO A 29 3.98 9.27 -0.32
N ASP A 30 3.24 8.69 0.62
CA ASP A 30 3.64 7.50 1.38
C ASP A 30 3.71 6.22 0.53
N ARG A 31 3.18 6.24 -0.70
CA ARG A 31 3.22 5.10 -1.64
C ARG A 31 4.39 5.18 -2.63
N ARG A 32 5.23 6.22 -2.51
CA ARG A 32 6.39 6.45 -3.39
C ARG A 32 7.42 5.33 -3.20
N GLY A 33 7.82 4.70 -4.30
CA GLY A 33 8.83 3.63 -4.29
C GLY A 33 8.25 2.22 -4.23
N GLN A 34 6.92 2.10 -4.11
CA GLN A 34 6.22 0.82 -4.21
C GLN A 34 6.02 0.45 -5.68
N ILE A 35 6.97 -0.29 -6.26
CA ILE A 35 6.94 -0.71 -7.68
C ILE A 35 6.23 -2.05 -7.91
N GLU A 36 5.72 -2.67 -6.85
CA GLU A 36 4.99 -3.93 -6.89
C GLU A 36 3.81 -3.90 -5.90
N GLY A 37 2.69 -4.53 -6.25
CA GLY A 37 1.52 -4.57 -5.38
C GLY A 37 0.19 -4.71 -6.11
N ARG A 38 -0.90 -4.71 -5.34
CA ARG A 38 -2.26 -4.67 -5.91
C ARG A 38 -2.57 -3.26 -6.38
N ILE A 39 -3.20 -3.13 -7.56
CA ILE A 39 -3.61 -1.84 -8.11
C ILE A 39 -4.76 -1.27 -7.28
N ASP A 40 -4.67 0.01 -6.91
CA ASP A 40 -5.76 0.78 -6.30
C ASP A 40 -6.82 1.11 -7.36
N PRO A 41 -8.03 0.52 -7.30
CA PRO A 41 -9.06 0.71 -8.31
C PRO A 41 -9.55 2.16 -8.39
N VAL A 42 -9.43 2.94 -7.33
CA VAL A 42 -9.83 4.35 -7.32
C VAL A 42 -8.88 5.17 -8.18
N ILE A 43 -7.57 4.97 -8.01
CA ILE A 43 -6.53 5.70 -8.75
C ILE A 43 -6.52 5.24 -10.22
N ALA A 44 -6.63 3.93 -10.47
CA ALA A 44 -6.76 3.41 -11.82
C ALA A 44 -8.01 3.94 -12.53
N GLY A 45 -9.15 4.03 -11.82
CA GLY A 45 -10.38 4.62 -12.34
C GLY A 45 -10.25 6.10 -12.68
N ALA A 46 -9.62 6.88 -11.80
CA ALA A 46 -9.35 8.30 -12.04
C ALA A 46 -8.47 8.52 -13.28
N ASN A 47 -7.42 7.72 -13.46
CA ASN A 47 -6.57 7.78 -14.64
C ASN A 47 -7.32 7.33 -15.91
N ALA A 48 -8.17 6.31 -15.84
CA ALA A 48 -8.99 5.86 -16.96
C ALA A 48 -9.97 6.96 -17.43
N ILE A 49 -10.58 7.69 -16.49
CA ILE A 49 -11.38 8.89 -16.79
C ILE A 49 -10.51 9.97 -17.45
N GLY A 50 -9.30 10.19 -16.94
CA GLY A 50 -8.34 11.12 -17.54
C GLY A 50 -8.01 10.79 -18.99
N ILE A 51 -7.77 9.50 -19.29
CA ILE A 51 -7.52 9.00 -20.66
C ILE A 51 -8.75 9.19 -21.55
N LEU A 52 -9.96 8.95 -21.03
CA LEU A 52 -11.21 9.07 -21.79
C LEU A 52 -11.45 10.49 -22.33
N PHE A 53 -11.15 11.52 -21.53
CA PHE A 53 -11.37 12.92 -21.91
C PHE A 53 -10.12 13.58 -22.54
N TYR A 54 -8.92 13.13 -22.17
CA TYR A 54 -7.65 13.69 -22.63
C TYR A 54 -6.60 12.58 -22.77
N VAL A 55 -6.55 11.95 -23.94
CA VAL A 55 -5.72 10.75 -24.19
C VAL A 55 -4.25 10.97 -23.81
N ILE A 56 -3.58 11.99 -24.36
CA ILE A 56 -2.15 12.21 -24.10
C ILE A 56 -1.89 12.55 -22.63
N PRO A 57 -2.56 13.55 -22.01
CA PRO A 57 -2.38 13.83 -20.58
C PRO A 57 -2.72 12.65 -19.65
N GLY A 58 -3.79 11.90 -19.95
CA GLY A 58 -4.21 10.76 -19.15
C GLY A 58 -3.21 9.60 -19.19
N LEU A 59 -2.61 9.33 -20.35
CA LEU A 59 -1.56 8.31 -20.47
C LEU A 59 -0.30 8.70 -19.69
N ILE A 60 0.07 9.98 -19.70
CA ILE A 60 1.21 10.48 -18.91
C ILE A 60 0.93 10.31 -17.41
N ALA A 61 -0.26 10.70 -16.94
CA ALA A 61 -0.66 10.55 -15.54
C ALA A 61 -0.61 9.08 -15.09
N PHE A 62 -1.18 8.18 -15.89
CA PHE A 62 -1.16 6.75 -15.64
C PHE A 62 0.26 6.20 -15.57
N ALA A 63 1.15 6.60 -16.49
CA ALA A 63 2.55 6.18 -16.48
C ALA A 63 3.32 6.70 -15.25
N VAL A 64 3.08 7.95 -14.83
CA VAL A 64 3.71 8.52 -13.64
C VAL A 64 3.23 7.82 -12.37
N ASP A 65 1.93 7.55 -12.23
CA ASP A 65 1.41 6.84 -11.06
C ASP A 65 1.91 5.39 -10.99
N PHE A 66 2.10 4.72 -12.14
CA PHE A 66 2.78 3.42 -12.22
C PHE A 66 4.25 3.52 -11.80
N ALA A 67 5.02 4.44 -12.39
CA ALA A 67 6.45 4.56 -12.16
C ALA A 67 6.79 5.04 -10.74
N THR A 68 5.91 5.83 -10.12
CA THR A 68 6.11 6.33 -8.76
C THR A 68 5.56 5.40 -7.69
N GLY A 69 4.69 4.46 -8.07
CA GLY A 69 4.05 3.53 -7.15
C GLY A 69 2.70 4.00 -6.61
N ALA A 70 2.27 5.22 -6.96
CA ALA A 70 1.00 5.78 -6.50
C ALA A 70 -0.22 4.97 -6.96
N ILE A 71 -0.12 4.25 -8.09
CA ILE A 71 -1.22 3.41 -8.57
C ILE A 71 -1.45 2.15 -7.72
N TYR A 72 -0.47 1.76 -6.89
CA TYR A 72 -0.61 0.59 -6.05
C TYR A 72 -1.28 0.95 -4.72
N LEU A 73 -1.98 -0.03 -4.14
CA LEU A 73 -2.44 0.02 -2.77
C LEU A 73 -1.22 0.10 -1.85
N PRO A 74 -1.25 0.91 -0.78
CA PRO A 74 -0.13 0.98 0.16
C PRO A 74 0.16 -0.44 0.66
N GLU A 75 1.45 -0.80 0.75
CA GLU A 75 1.85 -2.06 1.36
C GLU A 75 1.17 -2.21 2.72
N GLY A 76 0.70 -3.42 3.03
CA GLY A 76 0.04 -3.68 4.29
C GLY A 76 0.95 -3.24 5.45
N GLN A 77 0.36 -2.68 6.50
CA GLN A 77 1.12 -2.34 7.70
C GLN A 77 1.77 -3.61 8.24
N THR A 78 3.10 -3.67 8.19
CA THR A 78 3.86 -4.77 8.79
C THR A 78 4.18 -4.39 10.23
N ALA A 79 3.81 -5.27 11.16
CA ALA A 79 4.20 -5.16 12.55
C ALA A 79 5.17 -6.30 12.85
N GLN A 80 6.27 -5.97 13.54
CA GLN A 80 7.26 -6.95 13.97
C GLN A 80 7.28 -7.01 15.49
N VAL A 81 7.48 -8.22 16.00
CA VAL A 81 7.70 -8.47 17.43
C VAL A 81 9.20 -8.47 17.68
N ASP A 82 9.63 -7.87 18.79
CA ASP A 82 11.03 -7.85 19.22
C ASP A 82 11.59 -9.29 19.25
N PRO A 83 12.72 -9.57 18.56
CA PRO A 83 13.35 -10.89 18.55
C PRO A 83 13.63 -11.46 19.95
N GLN A 84 13.87 -10.61 20.94
CA GLN A 84 14.15 -11.01 22.32
C GLN A 84 12.90 -11.55 23.02
N GLN A 85 11.74 -10.94 22.75
CA GLN A 85 10.44 -11.43 23.23
C GLN A 85 10.05 -12.71 22.49
N LEU A 86 10.31 -12.78 21.19
CA LEU A 86 10.00 -13.96 20.39
C LEU A 86 10.80 -15.19 20.83
N LYS A 87 12.08 -15.02 21.22
CA LYS A 87 12.91 -16.11 21.76
C LYS A 87 12.32 -16.76 23.01
N GLN A 88 11.58 -16.00 23.83
CA GLN A 88 10.92 -16.53 25.04
C GLN A 88 9.70 -17.38 24.70
N LEU A 89 9.18 -17.28 23.47
CA LEU A 89 8.03 -18.03 22.96
C LEU A 89 8.45 -19.29 22.20
N ILE A 90 9.74 -19.58 22.08
CA ILE A 90 10.24 -20.79 21.43
C ILE A 90 10.24 -21.91 22.48
N GLY A 91 9.43 -22.94 22.25
CA GLY A 91 9.38 -24.14 23.08
C GLY A 91 10.67 -24.96 23.00
N GLU A 92 10.82 -25.94 23.89
CA GLU A 92 11.98 -26.85 23.91
C GLU A 92 12.15 -27.65 22.61
N ASP A 93 11.08 -27.77 21.82
CA ASP A 93 11.05 -28.41 20.51
C ASP A 93 11.50 -27.49 19.36
N GLY A 94 11.89 -26.25 19.66
CA GLY A 94 12.30 -25.24 18.69
C GLY A 94 11.14 -24.62 17.91
N LYS A 95 9.89 -24.88 18.30
CA LYS A 95 8.71 -24.31 17.66
C LYS A 95 8.16 -23.12 18.45
N VAL A 96 7.50 -22.21 17.74
CA VAL A 96 6.81 -21.08 18.37
C VAL A 96 5.54 -21.59 19.05
N ASP A 97 5.42 -21.33 20.35
CA ASP A 97 4.21 -21.58 21.12
C ASP A 97 3.10 -20.61 20.66
N GLN A 98 2.10 -21.17 19.99
CA GLN A 98 0.96 -20.42 19.44
C GLN A 98 0.12 -19.74 20.53
N TYR A 99 -0.02 -20.36 21.70
CA TYR A 99 -0.81 -19.82 22.80
C TYR A 99 -0.10 -18.60 23.42
N ALA A 100 1.20 -18.74 23.65
CA ALA A 100 2.03 -17.65 24.17
C ALA A 100 2.14 -16.49 23.15
N LEU A 101 2.28 -16.80 21.86
CA LEU A 101 2.27 -15.81 20.78
C LEU A 101 0.95 -15.04 20.72
N LYS A 102 -0.20 -15.73 20.79
CA LYS A 102 -1.52 -15.11 20.81
C LYS A 102 -1.65 -14.13 21.98
N THR A 103 -1.18 -14.54 23.16
CA THR A 103 -1.20 -13.71 24.37
C THR A 103 -0.33 -12.46 24.22
N LEU A 104 0.86 -12.60 23.61
CA LEU A 104 1.76 -11.46 23.36
C LEU A 104 1.14 -10.46 22.38
N ILE A 105 0.52 -10.94 21.29
CA ILE A 105 -0.16 -10.09 20.31
C ILE A 105 -1.32 -9.36 20.98
N GLU A 106 -2.14 -10.05 21.75
CA GLU A 106 -3.29 -9.46 22.46
C GLU A 106 -2.83 -8.40 23.46
N THR A 107 -1.77 -8.67 24.23
CA THR A 107 -1.24 -7.72 25.22
C THR A 107 -0.61 -6.48 24.55
N SER A 108 0.11 -6.67 23.44
CA SER A 108 0.84 -5.58 22.78
C SER A 108 -0.04 -4.72 21.88
N THR A 109 -1.09 -5.31 21.28
CA THR A 109 -1.91 -4.64 20.26
C THR A 109 -3.38 -4.44 20.68
N GLY A 110 -3.84 -5.13 21.73
CA GLY A 110 -5.26 -5.17 22.10
C GLY A 110 -6.15 -5.97 21.14
N HIS A 111 -5.57 -6.65 20.14
CA HIS A 111 -6.31 -7.42 19.14
C HIS A 111 -6.13 -8.93 19.35
N GLN A 112 -7.24 -9.67 19.30
CA GLN A 112 -7.21 -11.13 19.29
C GLN A 112 -7.11 -11.64 17.85
N LEU A 113 -5.99 -12.28 17.49
CA LEU A 113 -5.83 -12.95 16.21
C LEU A 113 -6.14 -14.45 16.34
N PRO A 114 -7.00 -15.02 15.48
CA PRO A 114 -7.24 -16.46 15.43
C PRO A 114 -6.08 -17.13 14.66
N LEU A 115 -5.06 -17.58 15.40
CA LEU A 115 -3.91 -18.27 14.81
C LEU A 115 -4.25 -19.68 14.26
N ASP A 116 -5.44 -20.20 14.60
CA ASP A 116 -5.93 -21.50 14.12
C ASP A 116 -6.89 -21.38 12.92
N ASP A 117 -7.06 -20.17 12.36
CA ASP A 117 -7.94 -19.97 11.20
C ASP A 117 -7.33 -20.64 9.95
N PRO A 118 -8.09 -21.43 9.17
CA PRO A 118 -7.59 -22.06 7.94
C PRO A 118 -7.16 -21.05 6.86
N ARG A 119 -7.53 -19.77 7.00
CA ARG A 119 -7.10 -18.68 6.13
C ARG A 119 -5.78 -18.04 6.57
N LEU A 120 -5.24 -18.42 7.73
CA LEU A 120 -3.93 -17.97 8.17
C LEU A 120 -2.86 -18.54 7.23
N ILE A 121 -2.10 -17.66 6.61
CA ILE A 121 -0.96 -18.05 5.78
C ILE A 121 0.30 -17.89 6.64
N GLN A 122 0.89 -19.01 7.01
CA GLN A 122 2.16 -19.02 7.74
C GLN A 122 3.31 -19.14 6.74
N HIS A 123 4.24 -18.19 6.79
CA HIS A 123 5.50 -18.24 6.07
C HIS A 123 6.64 -18.44 7.06
N SER A 124 7.52 -19.39 6.76
CA SER A 124 8.74 -19.67 7.53
C SER A 124 9.91 -19.71 6.56
N GLY A 125 11.05 -19.12 6.93
CA GLY A 125 12.23 -19.06 6.07
C GLY A 125 13.44 -18.52 6.81
N SER A 126 14.60 -18.49 6.12
CA SER A 126 15.80 -17.82 6.62
C SER A 126 15.58 -16.31 6.70
N ALA A 127 16.46 -15.60 7.42
CA ALA A 127 16.40 -14.14 7.52
C ALA A 127 16.45 -13.47 6.13
N GLU A 128 17.21 -14.03 5.19
CA GLU A 128 17.30 -13.55 3.82
C GLU A 128 16.00 -13.78 3.04
N GLN A 129 15.33 -14.92 3.26
CA GLN A 129 14.04 -15.21 2.64
C GLN A 129 12.93 -14.29 3.18
N LEU A 130 12.94 -13.99 4.47
CA LEU A 130 11.99 -13.04 5.07
C LEU A 130 12.26 -11.60 4.63
N ALA A 131 13.54 -11.21 4.48
CA ALA A 131 13.92 -9.91 3.94
C ALA A 131 13.44 -9.71 2.50
N ALA A 132 13.38 -10.77 1.69
CA ALA A 132 12.79 -10.72 0.34
C ALA A 132 11.28 -10.38 0.34
N TYR A 133 10.58 -10.58 1.47
CA TYR A 133 9.20 -10.14 1.70
C TYR A 133 9.11 -8.77 2.40
N GLY A 134 10.21 -8.01 2.47
CA GLY A 134 10.26 -6.73 3.18
C GLY A 134 10.24 -6.84 4.71
N LEU A 135 10.32 -8.06 5.25
CA LEU A 135 10.40 -8.31 6.69
C LEU A 135 11.87 -8.28 7.13
N HIS A 136 12.41 -7.06 7.26
CA HIS A 136 13.75 -6.86 7.81
C HIS A 136 13.70 -7.06 9.33
N PRO A 137 14.47 -7.97 9.93
CA PRO A 137 14.47 -8.13 11.39
C PRO A 137 14.81 -6.78 12.04
N ALA A 138 13.85 -6.20 12.77
CA ALA A 138 14.12 -5.09 13.66
C ALA A 138 15.14 -5.57 14.70
N ALA A 139 16.33 -4.98 14.68
CA ALA A 139 17.44 -5.31 15.57
C ALA A 139 17.13 -5.01 17.03
#